data_AF-A0A656QI82-F1
#
_entry.id   AF-A0A656QI82-F1
#
_cell.length_a   1.000
_cell.length_b   1.000
_cell.length_c   1.000
_cell.angle_alpha   90.00
_cell.angle_beta   90.00
_cell.angle_gamma   90.00
#
_symmetry.space_group_name_H-M   'P 1'
#
loop_
_entity.id
_entity.type
_entity.pdbx_description
1 polymer ?
#
loop_
_entity_poly.entity_id
_entity_poly.type
_entity_poly.pdbx_seq_one_letter_code
_entity_poly.pdbx_strand_id
1 'polypeptide(L)' 'MRQSASFLNRSRIMTSLPTNAGPLRQRMIDDMRMRQLAPKTQDTYLHIVREFARFLGRSPDTATVEDLRR' A
#
# COMPACT_ATOMS: atom_id res chain seq x y z
N MET A 1 -27.85 1.95 33.98
CA MET A 1 -27.26 0.77 33.30
C MET A 1 -26.88 1.19 31.88
N ARG A 2 -25.56 1.16 31.57
CA ARG A 2 -24.91 1.21 30.22
C ARG A 2 -25.06 2.54 29.45
N GLN A 3 -24.18 3.52 29.69
CA GLN A 3 -22.96 3.80 28.91
C GLN A 3 -23.18 3.89 27.38
N SER A 4 -23.46 5.09 26.89
CA SER A 4 -23.40 5.47 25.48
C SER A 4 -21.93 5.68 25.10
N ALA A 5 -21.25 4.58 24.79
CA ALA A 5 -19.88 4.63 24.29
C ALA A 5 -19.88 5.31 22.91
N SER A 6 -19.21 6.46 22.87
CA SER A 6 -18.75 7.17 21.70
C SER A 6 -18.35 6.24 20.56
N PHE A 7 -19.08 6.31 19.44
CA PHE A 7 -18.62 5.81 18.14
C PHE A 7 -17.46 6.68 17.71
N LEU A 8 -16.27 6.34 18.21
CA LEU A 8 -15.01 6.98 17.86
C LEU A 8 -14.76 6.71 16.38
N ASN A 9 -15.13 7.70 15.56
CA ASN A 9 -14.36 8.19 14.43
C ASN A 9 -13.50 7.12 13.70
N ARG A 10 -14.15 6.28 12.90
CA ARG A 10 -13.46 5.36 11.98
C ARG A 10 -12.91 6.06 10.73
N SER A 11 -12.92 7.39 10.70
CA SER A 11 -12.57 8.23 9.56
C SER A 11 -11.21 8.94 9.67
N ARG A 12 -10.29 8.47 10.52
CA ARG A 12 -8.99 9.13 10.69
C ARG A 12 -7.81 8.18 10.95
N ILE A 13 -7.51 7.30 9.99
CA ILE A 13 -6.14 6.80 9.78
C ILE A 13 -5.77 6.90 8.28
N MET A 14 -6.09 8.03 7.67
CA MET A 14 -5.47 8.47 6.41
C MET A 14 -4.57 9.69 6.66
N THR A 15 -4.02 9.80 7.88
CA THR A 15 -2.83 10.63 8.08
C THR A 15 -1.66 9.80 7.55
N SER A 16 -1.08 10.26 6.45
CA SER A 16 0.21 9.83 5.93
C SER A 16 1.24 9.81 7.06
N LEU A 17 1.46 8.64 7.66
CA LEU A 17 2.71 8.39 8.37
C LEU A 17 3.78 8.31 7.27
N PRO A 18 4.78 9.20 7.22
CA PRO A 18 5.94 8.99 6.39
C PRO A 18 6.81 7.93 7.09
N THR A 19 6.31 6.70 7.19
CA THR A 19 7.07 5.58 7.73
C THR A 19 7.82 4.93 6.58
N ASN A 20 8.90 5.59 6.15
CA ASN A 20 9.97 4.99 5.35
C ASN A 20 9.47 4.16 4.15
N ALA A 21 8.45 4.63 3.45
CA ALA A 21 7.98 3.99 2.24
C ALA A 21 9.07 4.17 1.17
N GLY A 22 9.69 3.07 0.73
CA GLY A 22 10.71 3.12 -0.32
C GLY A 22 10.20 3.84 -1.59
N PRO A 23 11.10 4.39 -2.42
CA PRO A 23 10.73 5.25 -3.56
C PRO A 23 9.64 4.67 -4.48
N LEU A 24 9.64 3.35 -4.74
CA LEU A 24 8.59 2.70 -5.53
C LEU A 24 7.20 2.82 -4.93
N ARG A 25 7.10 2.59 -3.61
CA ARG A 25 5.81 2.59 -2.93
C ARG A 25 5.16 3.96 -3.01
N GLN A 26 5.96 5.01 -2.89
CA GLN A 26 5.48 6.38 -3.02
C GLN A 26 4.99 6.66 -4.45
N ARG A 27 5.79 6.34 -5.47
CA ARG A 27 5.39 6.48 -6.89
C ARG A 27 4.09 5.74 -7.19
N MET A 28 3.95 4.49 -6.73
CA MET A 28 2.71 3.73 -6.92
C MET A 28 1.50 4.43 -6.30
N ILE A 29 1.62 4.96 -5.08
CA ILE A 29 0.52 5.68 -4.42
C ILE A 29 0.14 6.92 -5.22
N ASP A 30 1.13 7.69 -5.66
CA ASP A 30 0.89 8.92 -6.42
C ASP A 30 0.23 8.61 -7.77
N ASP A 31 0.70 7.60 -8.50
CA ASP A 31 0.12 7.14 -9.76
C ASP A 31 -1.33 6.68 -9.59
N MET A 32 -1.62 5.89 -8.56
CA MET A 32 -2.96 5.39 -8.30
C MET A 32 -3.92 6.51 -7.89
N ARG A 33 -3.44 7.53 -7.17
CA ARG A 33 -4.21 8.74 -6.85
C ARG A 33 -4.51 9.56 -8.09
N MET A 34 -3.51 9.80 -8.95
CA MET A 34 -3.70 10.52 -10.22
C MET A 34 -4.73 9.82 -11.11
N ARG A 35 -4.75 8.49 -11.11
CA ARG A 35 -5.72 7.66 -11.85
C ARG A 35 -7.06 7.46 -11.15
N GLN A 36 -7.24 8.01 -9.94
CA GLN A 36 -8.44 7.86 -9.13
C GLN A 36 -8.87 6.40 -8.91
N LEU A 37 -7.89 5.49 -8.72
CA LEU A 37 -8.21 4.10 -8.45
C LEU A 37 -8.96 3.97 -7.11
N ALA A 38 -9.95 3.09 -7.06
CA ALA A 38 -10.71 2.85 -5.84
C ALA A 38 -9.78 2.44 -4.68
N PRO A 39 -10.04 2.86 -3.43
CA PRO A 39 -9.16 2.56 -2.29
C PRO A 39 -8.82 1.06 -2.15
N LYS A 40 -9.82 0.18 -2.35
CA LYS A 40 -9.61 -1.27 -2.32
C LYS A 40 -8.63 -1.75 -3.39
N THR A 41 -8.67 -1.17 -4.58
CA THR A 41 -7.71 -1.47 -5.66
C THR A 41 -6.30 -1.01 -5.28
N GLN A 42 -6.16 0.16 -4.66
CA GLN A 42 -4.87 0.66 -4.20
C GLN A 42 -4.24 -0.29 -3.16
N ASP A 43 -5.03 -0.72 -2.18
CA ASP A 43 -4.60 -1.66 -1.15
C ASP A 43 -4.19 -3.01 -1.74
N THR A 44 -4.98 -3.55 -2.66
CA THR A 44 -4.66 -4.80 -3.36
C THR A 44 -3.35 -4.70 -4.13
N TYR A 45 -3.10 -3.60 -4.84
CA TYR A 45 -1.88 -3.45 -5.64
C TYR A 45 -0.63 -3.32 -4.75
N LEU A 46 -0.72 -2.54 -3.67
CA LEU A 46 0.37 -2.43 -2.69
C LEU A 46 0.65 -3.77 -1.99
N HIS A 47 -0.40 -4.55 -1.71
CA HIS A 47 -0.26 -5.88 -1.15
C HIS A 47 0.47 -6.82 -2.12
N ILE A 48 0.08 -6.84 -3.41
CA ILE A 48 0.72 -7.67 -4.43
C ILE A 48 2.22 -7.33 -4.55
N VAL A 49 2.59 -6.06 -4.60
CA VAL A 49 4.01 -5.66 -4.70
C VAL A 49 4.79 -6.02 -3.43
N ARG A 50 4.16 -5.97 -2.26
CA ARG A 50 4.77 -6.47 -1.02
C ARG A 50 5.05 -7.97 -1.10
N GLU A 51 4.09 -8.78 -1.54
CA GLU A 51 4.29 -10.22 -1.67
C GLU A 51 5.33 -10.55 -2.75
N PHE A 52 5.37 -9.78 -3.83
CA PHE A 52 6.43 -9.90 -4.85
C PHE A 52 7.82 -9.61 -4.28
N ALA A 53 7.97 -8.56 -3.46
CA ALA A 53 9.22 -8.29 -2.75
C ALA A 53 9.65 -9.45 -1.85
N ARG A 54 8.69 -10.11 -1.17
CA ARG A 54 8.94 -11.29 -0.33
C ARG A 54 9.38 -12.48 -1.17
N PHE A 55 8.76 -12.70 -2.32
CA PHE A 55 9.16 -13.73 -3.28
C PHE A 55 10.59 -13.54 -3.80
N LEU A 56 10.97 -12.28 -4.11
CA LEU A 56 12.32 -11.97 -4.58
C LEU A 56 13.39 -11.96 -3.48
N GLY A 57 12.99 -11.76 -2.22
CA GLY A 57 13.91 -11.55 -1.10
C GLY A 57 14.70 -10.23 -1.18
N ARG A 58 14.34 -9.32 -2.09
CA ARG A 58 14.98 -8.01 -2.32
C ARG A 58 13.95 -6.96 -2.73
N SER A 59 14.39 -5.70 -2.81
CA SER A 59 13.51 -4.60 -3.25
C SER A 59 12.96 -4.88 -4.66
N PRO A 60 11.65 -4.74 -4.89
CA PRO A 60 11.05 -4.94 -6.22
C PRO A 60 11.53 -3.90 -7.25
N ASP A 61 12.12 -2.78 -6.81
CA ASP A 61 12.82 -1.82 -7.69
C ASP A 61 14.00 -2.46 -8.44
N THR A 62 14.52 -3.58 -7.95
CA THR A 62 15.66 -4.32 -8.54
C THR A 62 15.21 -5.56 -9.32
N ALA A 63 13.91 -5.73 -9.54
CA ALA A 63 13.39 -6.83 -10.33
C ALA A 63 13.83 -6.68 -11.81
N THR A 64 14.25 -7.80 -12.39
CA THR A 64 14.58 -7.94 -13.80
C THR A 64 13.44 -8.64 -14.53
N VAL A 65 13.47 -8.63 -15.87
CA VAL A 65 12.46 -9.35 -16.67
C VAL A 65 12.48 -10.85 -16.40
N GLU A 66 13.64 -11.45 -16.14
CA GLU A 66 13.73 -12.88 -15.83
C GLU A 66 13.05 -13.24 -14.50
N ASP A 67 13.06 -12.33 -13.52
CA ASP A 67 12.37 -12.55 -12.24
C ASP A 67 10.84 -12.71 -12.43
N LEU A 68 10.27 -12.18 -13.52
CA LEU A 68 8.85 -12.27 -13.86
C LEU A 68 8.47 -13.57 -14.58
N ARG A 69 9.45 -14.37 -15.02
CA ARG A 69 9.23 -15.61 -15.79
C ARG A 69 9.31 -16.89 -14.95
N ARG A 70 9.66 -16.77 -13.67
CA ARG A 70 9.75 -17.90 -12.73
C ARG A 70 8.35 -18.32 -12.29
#